data_AF-A0A6A3TIX9-F1
#
_entry.id   AF-A0A6A3TIX9-F1
#
_cell.length_a   1.000
_cell.length_b   1.000
_cell.length_c   1.000
_cell.angle_alpha   90.00
_cell.angle_beta   90.00
_cell.angle_gamma   90.00
#
_symmetry.space_group_name_H-M   'P 1'
#
loop_
_entity.id
_entity.type
_entity.pdbx_description
1 polymer ?
#
loop_
_entity_poly.entity_id
_entity_poly.type
_entity_poly.pdbx_seq_one_letter_code
_entity_poly.pdbx_strand_id
1 'polypeptide(L)'
;MDRLDTPILIVAVAGHEITCTASVYLRVLLNTAAGPVAIHEPVECLVINDDEPEFIMGQDLLKTLGIDIDRQLKQLVERDHDEEEDLLDHDDGMSLLRCRQMMIYEVPLRD
;
A
#
# COMPACT_ATOMS: atom_id res chain seq x y z
N MET A 1 -4.67 -14.96 16.50
CA MET A 1 -3.29 -14.67 16.09
C MET A 1 -2.56 -15.96 16.28
N ASP A 2 -2.05 -16.46 15.17
CA ASP A 2 -1.54 -17.81 15.05
C ASP A 2 -0.07 -17.72 14.67
N ARG A 3 0.75 -18.58 15.25
CA ARG A 3 2.17 -18.64 14.92
C ARG A 3 2.32 -19.32 13.56
N LEU A 4 3.14 -18.74 12.69
CA LEU A 4 3.46 -19.33 11.39
C LEU A 4 4.38 -20.54 11.59
N ASP A 5 4.08 -21.63 10.88
CA ASP A 5 4.94 -22.83 10.87
C ASP A 5 6.32 -22.53 10.27
N THR A 6 6.34 -21.67 9.25
CA THR A 6 7.55 -21.15 8.61
C THR A 6 7.54 -19.63 8.68
N PRO A 7 8.53 -18.99 9.33
CA PRO A 7 8.66 -17.53 9.33
C PRO A 7 8.76 -16.97 7.90
N ILE A 8 8.16 -15.80 7.69
CA ILE A 8 8.19 -15.11 6.40
C ILE A 8 9.18 -13.95 6.49
N LEU A 9 10.15 -13.93 5.58
CA LEU A 9 11.07 -12.81 5.40
C LEU A 9 10.45 -11.80 4.42
N ILE A 10 10.26 -10.58 4.89
CA ILE A 10 9.83 -9.43 4.09
C ILE A 10 11.06 -8.55 3.88
N VAL A 11 11.31 -8.15 2.64
CA VAL A 11 12.37 -7.19 2.31
C VAL A 11 11.72 -5.84 2.01
N ALA A 12 11.94 -4.88 2.89
CA ALA A 12 11.47 -3.52 2.75
C ALA A 12 12.38 -2.70 1.84
N VAL A 13 11.96 -1.46 1.57
CA VAL A 13 12.77 -0.49 0.86
C VAL A 13 14.16 -0.35 1.51
N ALA A 14 15.17 -0.09 0.68
CA ALA A 14 16.58 -0.07 1.09
C ALA A 14 17.13 -1.39 1.65
N GLY A 15 16.45 -2.53 1.41
CA GLY A 15 16.94 -3.86 1.78
C GLY A 15 16.80 -4.17 3.27
N HIS A 16 15.94 -3.45 3.99
CA HIS A 16 15.68 -3.77 5.39
C HIS A 16 14.85 -5.06 5.51
N GLU A 17 15.38 -6.02 6.24
CA GLU A 17 14.77 -7.34 6.40
C GLU A 17 13.89 -7.41 7.66
N ILE A 18 12.64 -7.79 7.47
CA ILE A 18 11.63 -7.95 8.54
C ILE A 18 11.20 -9.42 8.57
N THR A 19 11.32 -10.07 9.73
CA THR A 19 10.87 -11.47 9.90
C THR A 19 9.52 -11.51 10.59
N CYS A 20 8.49 -11.95 9.87
CA CYS A 20 7.16 -12.21 10.42
C CYS A 20 7.08 -13.66 10.92
N THR A 21 6.64 -13.83 12.16
CA THR A 21 6.50 -15.15 12.80
C THR A 21 5.05 -15.50 13.16
N ALA A 22 4.12 -14.60 12.88
CA ALA A 22 2.71 -14.77 13.21
C ALA A 22 1.81 -14.13 12.16
N SER A 23 0.60 -14.66 12.04
CA SER A 23 -0.48 -14.10 11.23
C SER A 23 -1.78 -14.01 12.03
N VAL A 24 -2.74 -13.25 11.50
CA VAL A 24 -4.08 -13.13 12.06
C VAL A 24 -5.08 -12.88 10.95
N TYR A 25 -6.24 -13.53 11.00
CA TYR A 25 -7.34 -13.26 10.09
C TYR A 25 -8.15 -12.05 10.57
N LEU A 26 -8.23 -11.00 9.76
CA LEU A 26 -8.94 -9.77 10.07
C LEU A 26 -10.03 -9.48 9.05
N ARG A 27 -11.18 -8.98 9.52
CA ARG A 27 -12.15 -8.31 8.65
C ARG A 27 -11.74 -6.86 8.51
N VAL A 28 -11.44 -6.44 7.28
CA VAL A 28 -10.94 -5.10 6.99
C VAL A 28 -12.08 -4.21 6.52
N LEU A 29 -12.23 -3.04 7.16
CA LEU A 29 -13.12 -1.97 6.74
C LEU A 29 -12.28 -0.72 6.50
N LEU A 30 -12.23 -0.27 5.25
CA LEU A 30 -11.50 0.91 4.84
C LEU A 30 -12.44 2.10 4.80
N ASN A 31 -12.15 3.14 5.58
CA ASN A 31 -12.85 4.41 5.47
C ASN A 31 -12.19 5.22 4.36
N THR A 32 -12.80 5.23 3.18
CA THR A 32 -12.33 6.02 2.04
C THR A 32 -13.14 7.31 1.91
N ALA A 33 -12.64 8.26 1.12
CA ALA A 33 -13.38 9.50 0.82
C ALA A 33 -14.72 9.24 0.08
N ALA A 34 -14.80 8.15 -0.69
CA ALA A 34 -16.04 7.72 -1.37
C ALA A 34 -16.99 6.94 -0.44
N GLY A 35 -16.58 6.69 0.81
CA GLY A 35 -17.34 5.93 1.79
C GLY A 35 -16.60 4.69 2.32
N PRO A 36 -17.21 3.96 3.25
CA PRO A 36 -16.64 2.73 3.79
C PRO A 36 -16.61 1.62 2.74
N VAL A 37 -15.50 0.89 2.66
CA VAL A 37 -15.33 -0.29 1.81
C VAL A 37 -14.96 -1.49 2.68
N ALA A 38 -15.84 -2.50 2.71
CA ALA A 38 -15.63 -3.71 3.48
C ALA A 38 -15.03 -4.81 2.58
N ILE A 39 -13.96 -5.44 3.05
CA ILE A 39 -13.47 -6.68 2.43
C ILE A 39 -14.34 -7.84 2.92
N HIS A 40 -15.01 -8.51 1.98
CA HIS A 40 -16.04 -9.50 2.29
C HIS A 40 -15.50 -10.70 3.09
N GLU A 41 -14.34 -11.21 2.69
CA GLU A 41 -13.68 -12.34 3.33
C GLU A 41 -12.64 -11.87 4.36
N PRO A 42 -12.48 -12.58 5.49
CA PRO A 42 -11.35 -12.32 6.38
C PRO A 42 -10.03 -12.46 5.62
N VAL A 43 -9.18 -11.45 5.74
CA VAL A 43 -7.86 -11.42 5.10
C VAL A 43 -6.84 -11.93 6.09
N GLU A 44 -5.93 -12.81 5.66
CA GLU A 44 -4.77 -13.18 6.45
C GLU A 44 -3.76 -12.02 6.47
N CYS A 45 -3.48 -11.49 7.65
CA CYS A 45 -2.54 -10.40 7.86
C CYS A 45 -1.29 -10.90 8.58
N LEU A 46 -0.11 -10.51 8.10
CA LEU A 46 1.16 -10.76 8.78
C LEU A 46 1.35 -9.77 9.92
N VAL A 47 1.84 -10.26 11.06
CA VAL A 47 2.17 -9.41 12.21
C VAL A 47 3.64 -9.02 12.13
N ILE A 48 3.88 -7.75 11.88
CA ILE A 48 5.20 -7.12 11.97
C ILE A 48 5.37 -6.59 13.40
N ASN A 49 6.44 -7.01 14.06
CA ASN A 49 6.76 -6.57 15.42
C ASN A 49 7.74 -5.39 15.37
N ASP A 50 7.20 -4.22 15.03
CA ASP A 50 7.90 -2.93 15.00
C ASP A 50 7.09 -1.90 15.80
N ASP A 51 7.72 -0.81 16.20
CA ASP A 51 7.11 0.26 17.01
C ASP A 51 6.26 1.24 16.17
N GLU A 52 6.24 1.05 14.84
CA GLU A 52 5.48 1.89 13.90
C GLU A 52 4.00 1.47 13.81
N PRO A 53 3.04 2.36 14.11
CA PRO A 53 1.61 2.05 14.09
C PRO A 53 1.02 2.16 12.67
N GLU A 54 1.62 1.45 11.71
CA GLU A 54 1.21 1.47 10.31
C GLU A 54 0.49 0.17 9.90
N PHE A 55 -0.58 0.29 9.11
CA PHE A 55 -1.23 -0.84 8.45
C PHE A 55 -0.92 -0.82 6.96
N ILE A 56 -0.24 -1.86 6.49
CA ILE A 56 0.20 -1.98 5.11
C ILE A 56 -0.74 -2.92 4.37
N MET A 57 -1.29 -2.45 3.24
CA MET A 57 -2.08 -3.27 2.33
C MET A 57 -1.20 -3.86 1.24
N GLY A 58 -1.24 -5.18 1.10
CA GLY A 58 -0.60 -5.90 0.00
C GLY A 58 -1.16 -5.49 -1.36
N GLN A 59 -0.34 -5.65 -2.41
CA GLN A 59 -0.70 -5.30 -3.77
C GLN A 59 -1.91 -6.11 -4.28
N ASP A 60 -2.08 -7.34 -3.83
CA ASP A 60 -3.21 -8.21 -4.10
C ASP A 60 -4.54 -7.61 -3.61
N LEU A 61 -4.55 -7.08 -2.38
CA LEU A 61 -5.72 -6.42 -1.81
C LEU A 61 -6.00 -5.09 -2.52
N LEU A 62 -4.96 -4.31 -2.81
CA LEU A 62 -5.08 -3.06 -3.58
C LEU A 62 -5.68 -3.30 -4.97
N LYS A 63 -5.20 -4.32 -5.70
CA LYS A 63 -5.73 -4.70 -7.02
C LYS A 63 -7.19 -5.13 -6.95
N THR A 64 -7.60 -5.82 -5.89
CA THR A 64 -9.01 -6.19 -5.65
C THR A 64 -9.90 -4.95 -5.47
N LEU A 65 -9.35 -3.85 -4.94
CA LEU A 65 -10.02 -2.56 -4.83
C LEU A 65 -9.96 -1.72 -6.12
N GLY A 66 -9.37 -2.24 -7.20
CA GLY A 66 -9.16 -1.52 -8.46
C GLY A 66 -7.99 -0.53 -8.42
N ILE A 67 -7.14 -0.61 -7.39
CA ILE A 67 -5.95 0.23 -7.23
C ILE A 67 -4.75 -0.54 -7.80
N ASP A 68 -4.28 -0.10 -8.97
CA ASP A 68 -3.10 -0.65 -9.63
C ASP A 68 -1.96 0.38 -9.59
N ILE A 69 -1.10 0.21 -8.59
CA ILE A 69 0.01 1.13 -8.32
C ILE A 69 1.02 1.12 -9.47
N ASP A 70 1.28 -0.02 -10.12
CA ASP A 70 2.25 -0.11 -11.22
C ASP A 70 1.77 0.71 -12.42
N ARG A 71 0.48 0.59 -12.75
CA ARG A 71 -0.14 1.40 -13.80
C ARG A 71 -0.13 2.89 -13.45
N GLN A 72 -0.41 3.23 -12.20
CA GLN A 72 -0.43 4.62 -11.73
C GLN A 72 0.97 5.25 -11.74
N LEU A 73 2.01 4.50 -11.35
CA LEU A 73 3.39 4.96 -11.38
C LEU A 73 3.89 5.16 -12.81
N LYS A 74 3.55 4.28 -13.76
CA LYS A 74 3.91 4.46 -15.18
C LYS A 74 3.41 5.79 -15.74
N GLN A 75 2.19 6.20 -15.38
CA GLN A 75 1.62 7.49 -15.79
C GLN A 75 2.38 8.70 -15.25
N LEU A 76 3.15 8.55 -14.16
CA LEU A 76 3.98 9.63 -13.63
C LEU A 76 5.28 9.79 -14.41
N VAL A 77 5.83 8.70 -14.95
CA VAL A 77 7.07 8.71 -15.74
C VAL A 77 6.84 9.32 -17.13
N GLU A 78 5.66 9.10 -17.72
CA GLU A 78 5.32 9.65 -19.04
C GLU A 78 5.06 11.17 -19.01
N ARG A 79 4.72 11.75 -17.84
CA ARG A 79 4.43 13.18 -17.69
C ARG A 79 5.66 14.09 -17.65
N ASP A 80 6.85 13.55 -17.41
CA ASP A 80 8.09 14.34 -17.31
C ASP A 80 8.63 14.80 -18.67
N HIS A 81 7.97 14.42 -19.78
CA HIS A 81 8.43 14.70 -21.14
C HIS A 81 7.67 15.77 -21.91
N ASP A 82 6.53 16.29 -21.43
CA ASP A 82 5.63 17.10 -22.27
C ASP A 82 5.18 18.47 -21.70
N GLU A 83 5.74 19.00 -20.60
CA GLU A 83 5.31 20.31 -20.08
C GLU A 83 6.47 21.20 -19.58
N GLU A 84 7.40 21.55 -20.48
CA GLU A 84 8.02 22.89 -20.47
C GLU A 84 7.22 23.79 -21.43
N GLU A 85 6.07 24.31 -21.01
CA GLU A 85 5.58 25.62 -21.49
C GLU A 85 4.38 26.12 -20.66
N ASP A 86 4.67 27.23 -19.97
CA ASP A 86 3.79 28.34 -19.58
C ASP A 86 2.79 28.27 -18.39
N LEU A 87 3.28 28.90 -17.30
CA LEU A 87 2.66 29.99 -16.53
C LEU A 87 1.50 29.73 -15.55
N LEU A 88 1.86 30.03 -14.30
CA LEU A 88 1.16 30.29 -13.03
C LEU A 88 -0.29 30.84 -13.04
N ASP A 89 -0.91 30.58 -11.87
CA ASP A 89 -2.09 31.17 -11.23
C ASP A 89 -3.44 30.61 -11.66
N HIS A 90 -4.02 29.72 -10.84
CA HIS A 90 -5.33 29.88 -10.20
C HIS A 90 -5.33 29.13 -8.86
N ASP A 91 -5.69 29.86 -7.80
CA ASP A 91 -5.87 29.38 -6.43
C ASP A 91 -7.23 28.68 -6.32
N ASP A 92 -7.23 27.37 -6.41
CA ASP A 92 -8.34 26.54 -5.98
C ASP A 92 -7.79 25.31 -5.26
N GLY A 93 -7.33 25.58 -4.02
CA GLY A 93 -7.50 24.66 -2.91
C GLY A 93 -7.19 23.20 -3.22
N MET A 94 -5.97 22.92 -3.70
CA MET A 94 -5.44 21.57 -3.73
C MET A 94 -5.33 21.11 -2.28
N SER A 95 -6.42 20.56 -1.76
CA SER A 95 -6.43 19.83 -0.52
C SER A 95 -5.56 18.61 -0.79
N LEU A 96 -4.25 18.78 -0.60
CA LEU A 96 -3.29 17.71 -0.55
C LEU A 96 -3.88 16.68 0.41
N LEU A 97 -4.45 15.61 -0.14
CA LEU A 97 -4.67 14.40 0.63
C LEU A 97 -3.29 14.01 1.11
N ARG A 98 -3.00 14.35 2.37
CA ARG A 98 -1.90 13.79 3.13
C ARG A 98 -2.18 12.30 3.25
N CYS A 99 -1.85 11.55 2.20
CA CYS A 99 -1.45 10.18 2.35
C CYS A 99 -0.13 10.26 3.11
N ARG A 100 -0.19 10.12 4.43
CA ARG A 100 1.02 9.77 5.18
C ARG A 100 1.43 8.42 4.62
N GLN A 101 2.52 8.44 3.84
CA GLN A 101 3.29 7.32 3.32
C GLN A 101 2.47 6.04 3.03
N MET A 102 2.22 5.73 1.76
CA MET A 102 1.89 4.36 1.37
C MET A 102 3.21 3.67 1.07
N MET A 103 3.71 2.85 2.00
CA MET A 103 4.92 2.07 1.80
C MET A 103 4.61 0.86 0.91
N ILE A 104 5.17 0.84 -0.30
CA ILE A 104 5.06 -0.27 -1.24
C ILE A 104 6.16 -1.27 -0.89
N TYR A 105 5.79 -2.53 -0.64
CA TYR A 105 6.75 -3.62 -0.41
C TYR A 105 6.65 -4.61 -1.56
N GLU A 106 7.80 -5.04 -2.08
CA GLU A 106 7.87 -6.18 -2.99
C GLU A 106 7.73 -7.46 -2.16
N VAL A 107 6.62 -8.17 -2.33
CA VAL A 107 6.48 -9.55 -1.84
C VAL A 107 6.87 -10.47 -3.00
N PRO A 108 7.88 -11.35 -2.87
CA PRO A 108 8.21 -12.29 -3.92
C PRO A 108 7.01 -13.23 -4.18
N LEU A 109 6.56 -13.28 -5.42
CA LEU A 109 5.56 -14.23 -5.92
C LEU A 109 6.09 -15.65 -5.71
N ARG A 110 5.28 -16.51 -5.07
CA ARG A 110 5.56 -17.95 -5.01
C ARG A 110 5.14 -18.61 -6.32
N ASP A 111 6.00 -19.47 -6.85
CA ASP A 111 5.69 -20.44 -7.92
C ASP A 111 4.70 -21.52 -7.43
#